data_AF-A0A9E5WBY2-F1
#
_entry.id   AF-A0A9E5WBY2-F1
#
_cell.length_a   1.000
_cell.length_b   1.000
_cell.length_c   1.000
_cell.angle_alpha   90.00
_cell.angle_beta   90.00
_cell.angle_gamma   90.00
#
_symmetry.space_group_name_H-M   'P 1'
#
loop_
_entity.id
_entity.type
_entity.pdbx_description
1 polymer ?
#
loop_
_entity_poly.entity_id
_entity_poly.type
_entity_poly.pdbx_seq_one_letter_code
_entity_poly.pdbx_strand_id
1 'polypeptide(L)'
;MSETFIIAEAGVNHNGSLKIAEGLIDAAAKAGVNAVKFQTFRAENICSKTAPKAEYQNKYTDRDESQLKMLEELELDKTAHEYLMSHAARKNIKFMSSPFDLKSVELLDSLGVDTFKIPSGEITNLPYLEKIGSLGKKIIMSTGMADIKEIQFALNVFENAGSNSRNIALLHCCTDYPAIPEYVNLRAITTLKKKFPGIKIGYSDHTVGIEAVIAAVTLGAEIIEKHFTLDKSMKGPDHKASLDPDELKGMVCAIRNIEKALGNGKKGPGPAEIKNKKIVRKSIVALKNIKKGEKFSQFNITTKRPGTGISPVEWHNLMGKKAIRDFKPDDLITL
;
A
#
# COMPACT_ATOMS: atom_id res chain seq x y z
N MET A 1 5.56 -5.11 11.41
CA MET A 1 4.52 -4.27 10.77
C MET A 1 3.22 -5.04 10.86
N SER A 2 2.11 -4.38 11.17
CA SER A 2 0.78 -5.01 11.00
C SER A 2 0.53 -5.26 9.52
N GLU A 3 -0.29 -6.25 9.20
CA GLU A 3 -0.75 -6.50 7.83
C GLU A 3 -1.44 -5.25 7.27
N THR A 4 -1.05 -4.85 6.06
CA THR A 4 -1.62 -3.70 5.35
C THR A 4 -3.07 -3.98 5.00
N PHE A 5 -3.96 -3.04 5.32
CA PHE A 5 -5.37 -3.09 4.99
C PHE A 5 -5.60 -2.61 3.54
N ILE A 6 -6.15 -3.46 2.69
CA ILE A 6 -6.28 -3.21 1.26
C ILE A 6 -7.75 -2.94 0.92
N ILE A 7 -8.00 -1.80 0.26
CA ILE A 7 -9.31 -1.34 -0.21
C ILE A 7 -9.29 -1.37 -1.74
N ALA A 8 -10.19 -2.18 -2.34
CA ALA A 8 -10.50 -2.07 -3.76
C ALA A 8 -11.58 -1.01 -3.95
N GLU A 9 -11.23 0.11 -4.56
CA GLU A 9 -12.17 1.18 -4.88
C GLU A 9 -12.91 0.82 -6.17
N ALA A 10 -14.15 0.35 -6.03
CA ALA A 10 -15.08 0.19 -7.14
C ALA A 10 -15.55 1.56 -7.64
N GLY A 11 -15.61 2.56 -6.75
CA GLY A 11 -15.99 3.92 -7.12
C GLY A 11 -17.35 3.95 -7.82
N VAL A 12 -17.35 4.55 -9.01
CA VAL A 12 -18.49 4.58 -9.94
C VAL A 12 -18.36 3.60 -11.13
N ASN A 13 -17.36 2.70 -11.11
CA ASN A 13 -17.11 1.74 -12.21
C ASN A 13 -18.22 0.69 -12.40
N HIS A 14 -19.27 0.73 -11.57
CA HIS A 14 -20.49 -0.04 -11.78
C HIS A 14 -21.39 0.55 -12.87
N ASN A 15 -21.15 1.78 -13.33
CA ASN A 15 -21.90 2.45 -14.41
C ASN A 15 -23.42 2.41 -14.19
N GLY A 16 -23.87 2.70 -12.97
CA GLY A 16 -25.29 2.63 -12.58
C GLY A 16 -25.90 1.22 -12.51
N SER A 17 -25.13 0.16 -12.80
CA SER A 17 -25.65 -1.21 -12.88
C SER A 17 -25.38 -2.02 -11.61
N LEU A 18 -26.46 -2.43 -10.94
CA LEU A 18 -26.38 -3.30 -9.76
C LEU A 18 -25.68 -4.64 -10.05
N LYS A 19 -25.87 -5.19 -11.26
CA LYS A 19 -25.21 -6.43 -11.69
C LYS A 19 -23.69 -6.27 -11.82
N ILE A 20 -23.24 -5.11 -12.32
CA ILE A 20 -21.80 -4.82 -12.42
C ILE A 20 -21.23 -4.57 -11.02
N ALA A 21 -21.95 -3.83 -10.17
CA ALA A 21 -21.57 -3.63 -8.77
C ALA A 21 -21.40 -4.96 -8.01
N GLU A 22 -22.30 -5.92 -8.20
CA GLU A 22 -22.16 -7.27 -7.66
C GLU A 22 -20.88 -7.98 -8.16
N GLY A 23 -20.64 -7.93 -9.47
CA GLY A 23 -19.43 -8.50 -10.06
C GLY A 23 -18.14 -7.89 -9.50
N LEU A 24 -18.14 -6.58 -9.23
CA LEU A 24 -17.00 -5.89 -8.62
C LEU A 24 -16.72 -6.42 -7.20
N ILE A 25 -17.76 -6.67 -6.40
CA ILE A 25 -17.62 -7.27 -5.07
C ILE A 25 -17.02 -8.67 -5.17
N ASP A 26 -17.53 -9.49 -6.10
CA ASP A 26 -17.06 -10.86 -6.33
C ASP A 26 -15.57 -10.92 -6.71
N ALA A 27 -15.16 -10.04 -7.63
CA ALA A 27 -13.77 -9.96 -8.06
C ALA A 27 -12.86 -9.45 -6.94
N ALA A 28 -13.28 -8.43 -6.18
CA ALA A 28 -12.52 -7.92 -5.03
C ALA A 28 -12.34 -9.01 -3.95
N ALA A 29 -13.42 -9.72 -3.61
CA ALA A 29 -13.36 -10.82 -2.64
C ALA A 29 -12.41 -11.95 -3.11
N LYS A 30 -12.47 -12.32 -4.38
CA LYS A 30 -11.58 -13.33 -4.98
C LYS A 30 -10.11 -12.90 -5.00
N ALA A 31 -9.83 -11.60 -5.15
CA ALA A 31 -8.49 -11.04 -5.09
C ALA A 31 -7.89 -11.09 -3.67
N GLY A 32 -8.74 -11.17 -2.63
CA GLY A 32 -8.30 -11.24 -1.23
C GLY A 32 -8.00 -9.88 -0.61
N VAL A 33 -8.64 -8.81 -1.09
CA VAL A 33 -8.60 -7.50 -0.42
C VAL A 33 -9.44 -7.51 0.87
N ASN A 34 -9.25 -6.52 1.74
CA ASN A 34 -9.98 -6.45 3.01
C ASN A 34 -11.35 -5.77 2.87
N ALA A 35 -11.46 -4.80 1.96
CA ALA A 35 -12.70 -4.08 1.71
C ALA A 35 -12.90 -3.76 0.23
N VAL A 36 -14.16 -3.66 -0.16
CA VAL A 36 -14.61 -3.06 -1.42
C VAL A 36 -15.32 -1.76 -1.10
N LYS A 37 -14.96 -0.69 -1.79
CA LYS A 37 -15.46 0.66 -1.54
C LYS A 37 -16.23 1.21 -2.74
N PHE A 38 -17.38 1.81 -2.46
CA PHE A 38 -18.22 2.52 -3.43
C PHE A 38 -18.27 4.02 -3.12
N GLN A 39 -18.98 4.78 -3.95
CA GLN A 39 -19.26 6.19 -3.75
C GLN A 39 -20.77 6.38 -3.58
N THR A 40 -21.18 7.16 -2.58
CA THR A 40 -22.58 7.45 -2.29
C THR A 40 -22.80 8.95 -2.38
N PHE A 41 -23.67 9.38 -3.27
CA PHE A 41 -23.97 10.78 -3.48
C PHE A 41 -25.36 10.97 -4.03
N ARG A 42 -25.86 12.21 -3.92
CA ARG A 42 -26.95 12.74 -4.73
C ARG A 42 -26.35 13.79 -5.66
N ALA A 43 -26.45 13.57 -6.96
CA ALA A 43 -25.85 14.39 -8.01
C ALA A 43 -26.24 15.87 -7.85
N GLU A 44 -27.52 16.13 -7.54
CA GLU A 44 -28.07 17.47 -7.26
C GLU A 44 -27.42 18.18 -6.06
N ASN A 45 -26.89 17.43 -5.09
CA ASN A 45 -26.30 17.97 -3.87
C ASN A 45 -24.81 18.28 -4.04
N ILE A 46 -24.12 17.64 -5.00
CA ILE A 46 -22.66 17.72 -5.15
C ILE A 46 -22.23 18.53 -6.38
N CYS A 47 -23.13 18.70 -7.34
CA CYS A 47 -22.84 19.39 -8.58
C CYS A 47 -23.84 20.53 -8.81
N SER A 48 -23.36 21.77 -8.88
CA SER A 48 -24.21 22.87 -9.33
C SER A 48 -24.58 22.69 -10.80
N LYS A 49 -25.71 23.26 -11.24
CA LYS A 49 -26.15 23.19 -12.65
C LYS A 49 -25.13 23.75 -13.65
N THR A 50 -24.17 24.55 -13.17
CA THR A 50 -23.14 25.22 -13.98
C THR A 50 -21.73 24.71 -13.70
N ALA A 51 -21.55 23.66 -12.88
CA ALA A 51 -20.24 23.15 -12.56
C ALA A 51 -19.59 22.51 -13.81
N PRO A 52 -18.35 22.90 -14.16
CA PRO A 52 -17.64 22.29 -15.27
C PRO A 52 -17.11 20.91 -14.86
N LYS A 53 -17.07 19.98 -15.82
CA LYS A 53 -16.34 18.71 -15.64
C LYS A 53 -14.83 18.98 -15.54
N ALA A 54 -14.16 18.20 -14.70
CA ALA A 54 -12.70 18.21 -14.66
C ALA A 54 -12.10 17.79 -16.00
N GLU A 55 -10.89 18.24 -16.32
CA GLU A 55 -10.28 18.00 -17.64
C GLU A 55 -10.15 16.50 -17.96
N TYR A 56 -9.83 15.66 -16.97
CA TYR A 56 -9.75 14.22 -17.15
C TYR A 56 -11.11 13.58 -17.47
N GLN A 57 -12.20 14.09 -16.90
CA GLN A 57 -13.55 13.61 -17.20
C GLN A 57 -13.94 13.95 -18.65
N ASN A 58 -13.62 15.16 -19.12
CA ASN A 58 -13.85 15.59 -20.50
C ASN A 58 -13.07 14.76 -21.55
N LYS A 59 -12.02 14.04 -21.15
CA LYS A 59 -11.25 13.15 -22.03
C LYS A 59 -11.94 11.79 -22.21
N TYR A 60 -12.77 11.37 -21.26
CA TYR A 60 -13.29 10.00 -21.19
C TYR A 60 -14.82 9.89 -21.17
N THR A 61 -15.53 11.01 -21.02
CA THR A 61 -16.99 11.08 -21.12
C THR A 61 -17.44 12.05 -22.22
N ASP A 62 -18.73 12.05 -22.56
CA ASP A 62 -19.30 12.89 -23.61
C ASP A 62 -19.12 14.38 -23.27
N ARG A 63 -18.45 15.16 -24.11
CA ARG A 63 -18.12 16.57 -23.83
C ARG A 63 -19.35 17.49 -23.74
N ASP A 64 -20.45 17.12 -24.38
CA ASP A 64 -21.67 17.93 -24.42
C ASP A 64 -22.60 17.62 -23.24
N GLU A 65 -22.26 16.61 -22.42
CA GLU A 65 -22.99 16.25 -21.20
C GLU A 65 -22.50 17.04 -19.97
N SER A 66 -23.44 17.58 -19.19
CA SER A 66 -23.13 18.24 -17.91
C SER A 66 -22.65 17.23 -16.86
N GLN A 67 -21.83 17.68 -15.90
CA GLN A 67 -21.39 16.82 -14.80
C GLN A 67 -22.57 16.26 -13.99
N LEU A 68 -23.63 17.06 -13.82
CA LEU A 68 -24.85 16.65 -13.11
C LEU A 68 -25.50 15.43 -13.76
N LYS A 69 -25.73 15.45 -15.07
CA LYS A 69 -26.40 14.36 -15.79
C LYS A 69 -25.58 13.06 -15.74
N MET A 70 -24.27 13.16 -15.92
CA MET A 70 -23.37 12.01 -15.80
C MET A 70 -23.46 11.37 -14.39
N LEU A 71 -23.56 12.18 -13.34
CA LEU A 71 -23.65 11.69 -11.97
C LEU A 71 -25.02 11.08 -11.64
N GLU A 72 -26.11 11.63 -12.19
CA GLU A 72 -27.47 11.07 -11.98
C GLU A 72 -27.56 9.61 -12.44
N GLU A 73 -26.89 9.24 -13.53
CA GLU A 73 -26.84 7.86 -14.04
C GLU A 73 -26.02 6.90 -13.15
N LEU A 74 -25.22 7.45 -12.23
CA LEU A 74 -24.32 6.70 -11.35
C LEU A 74 -24.84 6.59 -9.92
N GLU A 75 -25.99 7.19 -9.60
CA GLU A 75 -26.58 7.09 -8.27
C GLU A 75 -27.00 5.65 -7.94
N LEU A 76 -26.73 5.23 -6.70
CA LEU A 76 -27.26 4.00 -6.12
C LEU A 76 -28.23 4.37 -5.01
N ASP A 77 -29.45 3.84 -5.07
CA ASP A 77 -30.47 4.09 -4.05
C ASP A 77 -30.23 3.27 -2.77
N LYS A 78 -31.07 3.48 -1.76
CA LYS A 78 -30.98 2.75 -0.48
C LYS A 78 -31.08 1.23 -0.67
N THR A 79 -31.98 0.77 -1.53
CA THR A 79 -32.22 -0.65 -1.79
C THR A 79 -30.97 -1.32 -2.40
N ALA A 80 -30.32 -0.63 -3.34
CA ALA A 80 -29.07 -1.08 -3.93
C ALA A 80 -27.96 -1.19 -2.88
N HIS A 81 -27.84 -0.20 -1.97
CA HIS A 81 -26.86 -0.26 -0.89
C HIS A 81 -27.12 -1.44 0.06
N GLU A 82 -28.35 -1.65 0.51
CA GLU A 82 -28.73 -2.79 1.38
C GLU A 82 -28.40 -4.14 0.71
N TYR A 83 -28.69 -4.26 -0.59
CA TYR A 83 -28.35 -5.43 -1.37
C TYR A 83 -26.84 -5.67 -1.46
N LEU A 84 -26.07 -4.64 -1.83
CA LEU A 84 -24.61 -4.73 -2.00
C LEU A 84 -23.89 -5.01 -0.67
N MET A 85 -24.34 -4.40 0.43
CA MET A 85 -23.82 -4.69 1.78
C MET A 85 -24.07 -6.15 2.16
N SER A 86 -25.28 -6.66 1.89
CA SER A 86 -25.62 -8.07 2.14
C SER A 86 -24.81 -9.01 1.26
N HIS A 87 -24.56 -8.64 0.00
CA HIS A 87 -23.74 -9.40 -0.92
C HIS A 87 -22.27 -9.45 -0.46
N ALA A 88 -21.68 -8.31 -0.11
CA ALA A 88 -20.31 -8.22 0.42
C ALA A 88 -20.14 -9.07 1.69
N ALA A 89 -21.12 -9.03 2.61
CA ALA A 89 -21.12 -9.86 3.81
C ALA A 89 -21.10 -11.37 3.47
N ARG A 90 -21.90 -11.84 2.50
CA ARG A 90 -21.88 -13.24 2.03
C ARG A 90 -20.55 -13.65 1.40
N LYS A 91 -19.81 -12.69 0.83
CA LYS A 91 -18.49 -12.90 0.23
C LYS A 91 -17.34 -12.71 1.22
N ASN A 92 -17.64 -12.47 2.51
CA ASN A 92 -16.66 -12.22 3.57
C ASN A 92 -15.71 -11.06 3.29
N ILE A 93 -16.19 -10.01 2.62
CA ILE A 93 -15.44 -8.78 2.35
C ILE A 93 -16.17 -7.59 2.99
N LYS A 94 -15.42 -6.65 3.56
CA LYS A 94 -16.02 -5.46 4.17
C LYS A 94 -16.56 -4.53 3.08
N PHE A 95 -17.82 -4.13 3.20
CA PHE A 95 -18.37 -3.02 2.42
C PHE A 95 -17.95 -1.69 3.03
N MET A 96 -17.54 -0.75 2.18
CA MET A 96 -17.25 0.63 2.53
C MET A 96 -17.86 1.59 1.51
N SER A 97 -18.07 2.84 1.91
CA SER A 97 -18.44 3.88 0.96
C SER A 97 -17.88 5.25 1.36
N SER A 98 -17.73 6.11 0.36
CA SER A 98 -17.47 7.54 0.52
C SER A 98 -18.77 8.33 0.29
N PRO A 99 -19.36 8.97 1.31
CA PRO A 99 -20.45 9.91 1.09
C PRO A 99 -19.88 11.23 0.57
N PHE A 100 -20.52 11.84 -0.44
CA PHE A 100 -20.12 13.17 -0.96
C PHE A 100 -21.09 14.29 -0.57
N ASP A 101 -22.15 13.98 0.18
CA ASP A 101 -23.10 14.97 0.69
C ASP A 101 -23.71 14.53 2.02
N LEU A 102 -24.35 15.47 2.73
CA LEU A 102 -24.93 15.22 4.05
C LEU A 102 -26.05 14.16 4.03
N LYS A 103 -26.88 14.09 2.98
CA LYS A 103 -27.92 13.04 2.90
C LYS A 103 -27.27 11.67 2.72
N SER A 104 -26.18 11.60 1.98
CA SER A 104 -25.38 10.38 1.83
C SER A 104 -24.71 9.95 3.14
N VAL A 105 -24.24 10.90 3.96
CA VAL A 105 -23.75 10.59 5.32
C VAL A 105 -24.86 9.96 6.16
N GLU A 106 -26.06 10.56 6.16
CA GLU A 106 -27.22 10.07 6.92
C GLU A 106 -27.69 8.69 6.44
N LEU A 107 -27.72 8.49 5.12
CA LEU A 107 -28.04 7.18 4.54
C LEU A 107 -27.08 6.11 5.04
N LEU A 108 -25.76 6.32 4.91
CA LEU A 108 -24.76 5.33 5.30
C LEU A 108 -24.77 5.06 6.82
N ASP A 109 -24.98 6.09 7.66
CA ASP A 109 -25.12 5.89 9.10
C ASP A 109 -26.38 5.07 9.44
N SER A 110 -27.51 5.35 8.77
CA SER A 110 -28.76 4.58 8.95
C SER A 110 -28.62 3.11 8.53
N LEU A 111 -27.72 2.82 7.58
CA LEU A 111 -27.39 1.46 7.14
C LEU A 111 -26.36 0.76 8.05
N GLY A 112 -25.86 1.46 9.08
CA GLY A 112 -24.94 0.89 10.07
C GLY A 112 -23.48 0.83 9.62
N VAL A 113 -23.06 1.67 8.68
CA VAL A 113 -21.65 1.76 8.27
C VAL A 113 -20.78 2.22 9.46
N ASP A 114 -19.73 1.46 9.77
CA ASP A 114 -18.86 1.72 10.93
C ASP A 114 -17.63 2.58 10.61
N THR A 115 -17.34 2.77 9.32
CA THR A 115 -16.14 3.46 8.82
C THR A 115 -16.49 4.33 7.63
N PHE A 116 -16.26 5.64 7.77
CA PHE A 116 -16.47 6.63 6.72
C PHE A 116 -15.17 6.93 5.98
N LYS A 117 -15.17 6.78 4.65
CA LYS A 117 -14.06 7.22 3.81
C LYS A 117 -14.32 8.64 3.31
N ILE A 118 -13.47 9.59 3.68
CA ILE A 118 -13.56 10.99 3.23
C ILE A 118 -12.72 11.16 1.97
N PRO A 119 -13.31 11.57 0.83
CA PRO A 119 -12.56 11.85 -0.39
C PRO A 119 -11.80 13.17 -0.27
N SER A 120 -10.70 13.31 -1.03
CA SER A 120 -9.79 14.46 -0.93
C SER A 120 -10.47 15.83 -1.13
N GLY A 121 -11.52 15.88 -1.96
CA GLY A 121 -12.25 17.12 -2.26
C GLY A 121 -13.02 17.70 -1.06
N GLU A 122 -13.32 16.90 -0.04
CA GLU A 122 -14.16 17.30 1.10
C GLU A 122 -13.35 17.72 2.33
N ILE A 123 -12.01 17.72 2.25
CA ILE A 123 -11.12 17.97 3.40
C ILE A 123 -11.25 19.37 4.02
N THR A 124 -11.82 20.33 3.28
CA THR A 124 -12.11 21.69 3.75
C THR A 124 -13.61 21.96 3.96
N ASN A 125 -14.47 20.96 3.74
CA ASN A 125 -15.92 21.09 3.85
C ASN A 125 -16.40 21.01 5.31
N LEU A 126 -16.32 22.13 6.03
CA LEU A 126 -16.57 22.20 7.48
C LEU A 126 -17.89 21.52 7.93
N PRO A 127 -19.08 21.84 7.38
CA PRO A 127 -20.33 21.22 7.84
C PRO A 127 -20.38 19.70 7.63
N TYR A 128 -19.78 19.22 6.53
CA TYR A 128 -19.67 17.80 6.23
C TYR A 128 -18.75 17.08 7.24
N LEU A 129 -17.60 17.67 7.56
CA LEU A 129 -16.66 17.12 8.53
C LEU A 129 -17.24 17.13 9.95
N GLU A 130 -17.95 18.18 10.35
CA GLU A 130 -18.65 18.25 11.64
C GLU A 130 -19.71 17.15 11.77
N LYS A 131 -20.53 16.96 10.72
CA LYS A 131 -21.55 15.91 10.72
C LYS A 131 -20.93 14.53 10.92
N ILE A 132 -19.91 14.18 10.15
CA ILE A 132 -19.24 12.86 10.28
C ILE A 132 -18.53 12.74 11.63
N GLY A 133 -17.86 13.80 12.07
CA GLY A 133 -17.18 13.85 13.36
C GLY A 133 -18.10 13.55 14.53
N SER A 134 -19.33 14.05 14.49
CA SER A 134 -20.37 13.85 15.52
C SER A 134 -20.88 12.42 15.67
N LEU A 135 -20.68 11.57 14.64
CA LEU A 135 -21.12 10.17 14.68
C LEU A 135 -20.19 9.29 15.55
N GLY A 136 -18.97 9.77 15.86
CA GLY A 136 -17.97 9.04 16.66
C GLY A 136 -17.46 7.74 16.01
N LYS A 137 -17.67 7.58 14.70
CA LYS A 137 -17.29 6.39 13.91
C LYS A 137 -15.82 6.44 13.48
N LYS A 138 -15.36 5.37 12.80
CA LYS A 138 -14.01 5.35 12.21
C LYS A 138 -13.98 6.21 10.96
N ILE A 139 -12.86 6.88 10.72
CA ILE A 139 -12.66 7.80 9.59
C ILE A 139 -11.37 7.42 8.85
N ILE A 140 -11.44 7.32 7.54
CA ILE A 140 -10.27 7.22 6.66
C ILE A 140 -10.33 8.40 5.68
N MET A 141 -9.44 9.37 5.83
CA MET A 141 -9.47 10.60 5.04
C MET A 141 -8.32 10.65 4.05
N SER A 142 -8.62 10.86 2.76
CA SER A 142 -7.57 11.14 1.76
C SER A 142 -7.17 12.60 1.86
N THR A 143 -5.90 12.88 1.59
CA THR A 143 -5.30 14.22 1.71
C THR A 143 -4.75 14.75 0.39
N GLY A 144 -5.33 14.33 -0.74
CA GLY A 144 -4.94 14.85 -2.04
C GLY A 144 -5.30 16.33 -2.16
N MET A 145 -4.50 17.11 -2.90
CA MET A 145 -4.61 18.57 -3.03
C MET A 145 -4.35 19.36 -1.73
N ALA A 146 -4.28 18.69 -0.58
CA ALA A 146 -4.20 19.34 0.72
C ALA A 146 -2.76 19.62 1.18
N ASP A 147 -2.57 20.72 1.90
CA ASP A 147 -1.36 20.97 2.67
C ASP A 147 -1.47 20.48 4.13
N ILE A 148 -0.40 20.61 4.91
CA ILE A 148 -0.38 20.19 6.32
C ILE A 148 -1.37 20.99 7.19
N LYS A 149 -1.65 22.25 6.85
CA LYS A 149 -2.58 23.10 7.62
C LYS A 149 -4.02 22.65 7.39
N GLU A 150 -4.39 22.32 6.16
CA GLU A 150 -5.71 21.78 5.82
C GLU A 150 -5.96 20.41 6.46
N ILE A 151 -4.94 19.54 6.50
CA ILE A 151 -5.03 18.27 7.23
C ILE A 151 -5.25 18.52 8.73
N GLN A 152 -4.48 19.45 9.33
CA GLN A 152 -4.64 19.78 10.75
C GLN A 152 -6.02 20.39 11.04
N PHE A 153 -6.52 21.24 10.15
CA PHE A 153 -7.87 21.80 10.23
C PHE A 153 -8.92 20.68 10.30
N ALA A 154 -8.91 19.74 9.36
CA ALA A 154 -9.88 18.65 9.32
C ALA A 154 -9.81 17.76 10.58
N LEU A 155 -8.60 17.45 11.06
CA LEU A 155 -8.41 16.70 12.30
C LEU A 155 -9.02 17.43 13.51
N ASN A 156 -8.79 18.74 13.63
CA ASN A 156 -9.36 19.54 14.72
C ASN A 156 -10.89 19.58 14.65
N VAL A 157 -11.46 19.67 13.44
CA VAL A 157 -12.93 19.64 13.25
C VAL A 157 -13.51 18.32 13.73
N PHE A 158 -12.91 17.18 13.35
CA PHE A 158 -13.36 15.88 13.83
C PHE A 158 -13.28 15.74 15.35
N GLU A 159 -12.17 16.17 15.95
CA GLU A 159 -11.99 16.12 17.40
C GLU A 159 -13.03 16.97 18.13
N ASN A 160 -13.24 18.23 17.68
CA ASN A 160 -14.23 19.14 18.27
C ASN A 160 -15.67 18.62 18.12
N ALA A 161 -15.96 17.92 17.02
CA ALA A 161 -17.27 17.32 16.79
C ALA A 161 -17.51 16.03 17.60
N GLY A 162 -16.47 15.46 18.23
CA GLY A 162 -16.60 14.29 19.13
C GLY A 162 -15.93 13.01 18.64
N SER A 163 -15.17 13.04 17.53
CA SER A 163 -14.42 11.88 17.07
C SER A 163 -13.11 11.70 17.83
N ASN A 164 -12.77 10.45 18.10
CA ASN A 164 -11.48 10.11 18.71
C ASN A 164 -10.39 10.05 17.64
N SER A 165 -9.26 10.74 17.85
CA SER A 165 -8.13 10.73 16.91
C SER A 165 -7.57 9.32 16.60
N ARG A 166 -7.72 8.36 17.52
CA ARG A 166 -7.35 6.94 17.31
C ARG A 166 -8.24 6.22 16.28
N ASN A 167 -9.42 6.76 15.99
CA ASN A 167 -10.35 6.24 15.00
C ASN A 167 -10.11 6.84 13.60
N ILE A 168 -9.13 7.73 13.46
CA ILE A 168 -8.83 8.43 12.21
C ILE A 168 -7.58 7.80 11.56
N ALA A 169 -7.62 7.63 10.25
CA ALA A 169 -6.47 7.34 9.41
C ALA A 169 -6.37 8.37 8.27
N LEU A 170 -5.16 8.66 7.83
CA LEU A 170 -4.88 9.58 6.72
C LEU A 170 -4.29 8.82 5.55
N LEU A 171 -4.77 9.07 4.33
CA LEU A 171 -4.18 8.52 3.12
C LEU A 171 -3.50 9.64 2.33
N HIS A 172 -2.19 9.50 2.12
CA HIS A 172 -1.51 10.26 1.07
C HIS A 172 -2.18 9.98 -0.27
N CYS A 173 -2.31 10.99 -1.13
CA CYS A 173 -3.03 10.86 -2.39
C CYS A 173 -2.55 11.92 -3.39
N CYS A 174 -2.42 11.53 -4.66
CA CYS A 174 -2.27 12.45 -5.78
C CYS A 174 -3.58 12.41 -6.58
N THR A 175 -4.38 13.48 -6.54
CA THR A 175 -5.70 13.53 -7.17
C THR A 175 -5.56 13.85 -8.66
N ASP A 176 -5.18 12.84 -9.44
CA ASP A 176 -5.09 12.90 -10.91
C ASP A 176 -5.34 11.49 -11.46
N TYR A 177 -6.01 11.37 -12.61
CA TYR A 177 -6.59 10.10 -13.07
C TYR A 177 -6.28 9.85 -14.57
N PRO A 178 -5.23 9.07 -14.90
CA PRO A 178 -4.26 8.47 -13.99
C PRO A 178 -3.21 9.48 -13.49
N ALA A 179 -2.72 9.27 -12.27
CA ALA A 179 -1.64 10.07 -11.72
C ALA A 179 -0.30 9.70 -12.38
N ILE A 180 0.44 10.72 -12.80
CA ILE A 180 1.78 10.58 -13.36
C ILE A 180 2.79 10.34 -12.21
N PRO A 181 3.65 9.31 -12.26
CA PRO A 181 4.55 8.94 -11.16
C PRO A 181 5.40 10.09 -10.60
N GLU A 182 5.84 11.01 -11.46
CA GLU A 182 6.63 12.20 -11.11
C GLU A 182 5.89 13.13 -10.13
N TYR A 183 4.56 13.14 -10.14
CA TYR A 183 3.73 14.01 -9.29
C TYR A 183 3.24 13.32 -8.00
N VAL A 184 3.43 11.99 -7.89
CA VAL A 184 2.89 11.21 -6.78
C VAL A 184 3.50 11.59 -5.43
N ASN A 185 4.81 11.86 -5.39
CA ASN A 185 5.53 12.23 -4.17
C ASN A 185 5.32 11.25 -2.98
N LEU A 186 5.62 9.96 -3.15
CA LEU A 186 5.45 8.93 -2.10
C LEU A 186 6.18 9.23 -0.78
N ARG A 187 7.24 10.06 -0.79
CA ARG A 187 7.94 10.49 0.43
C ARG A 187 7.02 11.25 1.39
N ALA A 188 5.92 11.82 0.91
CA ALA A 188 4.90 12.45 1.74
C ALA A 188 4.31 11.49 2.79
N ILE A 189 4.23 10.18 2.51
CA ILE A 189 3.84 9.16 3.50
C ILE A 189 4.71 9.26 4.75
N THR A 190 6.03 9.34 4.57
CA THR A 190 6.98 9.45 5.70
C THR A 190 6.87 10.79 6.42
N THR A 191 6.55 11.87 5.69
CA THR A 191 6.29 13.19 6.28
C THR A 191 5.04 13.17 7.15
N LEU A 192 3.93 12.61 6.65
CA LEU A 192 2.67 12.49 7.40
C LEU A 192 2.86 11.64 8.66
N LYS A 193 3.61 10.51 8.57
CA LYS A 193 3.92 9.68 9.74
C LYS A 193 4.69 10.43 10.83
N LYS A 194 5.62 11.30 10.43
CA LYS A 194 6.38 12.13 11.38
C LYS A 194 5.52 13.25 11.98
N LYS A 195 4.66 13.86 11.17
CA LYS A 195 3.85 15.01 11.57
C LYS A 195 2.67 14.62 12.46
N PHE A 196 2.08 13.44 12.23
CA PHE A 196 0.89 12.96 12.91
C PHE A 196 1.16 11.61 13.61
N PRO A 197 2.04 11.58 14.64
CA PRO A 197 2.37 10.35 15.34
C PRO A 197 1.13 9.74 16.01
N GLY A 198 0.96 8.43 15.88
CA GLY A 198 -0.18 7.70 16.43
C GLY A 198 -1.40 7.63 15.51
N ILE A 199 -1.45 8.42 14.44
CA ILE A 199 -2.46 8.30 13.38
C ILE A 199 -1.95 7.31 12.33
N LYS A 200 -2.80 6.38 11.90
CA LYS A 200 -2.45 5.43 10.83
C LYS A 200 -2.32 6.19 9.52
N ILE A 201 -1.20 5.97 8.81
CA ILE A 201 -0.95 6.59 7.51
C ILE A 201 -1.01 5.52 6.43
N GLY A 202 -1.76 5.78 5.38
CA GLY A 202 -1.86 4.94 4.19
C GLY A 202 -1.63 5.71 2.90
N TYR A 203 -2.03 5.11 1.79
CA TYR A 203 -1.89 5.65 0.45
C TYR A 203 -3.11 5.29 -0.39
N SER A 204 -3.72 6.29 -1.04
CA SER A 204 -4.76 6.15 -2.05
C SER A 204 -4.15 6.51 -3.40
N ASP A 205 -4.20 5.55 -4.33
CA ASP A 205 -3.39 5.54 -5.54
C ASP A 205 -4.24 5.59 -6.81
N HIS A 206 -3.80 6.42 -7.76
CA HIS A 206 -4.40 6.62 -9.08
C HIS A 206 -3.39 6.44 -10.22
N THR A 207 -2.18 5.97 -9.93
CA THR A 207 -1.18 5.63 -10.97
C THR A 207 -1.63 4.43 -11.79
N VAL A 208 -1.04 4.24 -12.97
CA VAL A 208 -1.17 2.96 -13.70
C VAL A 208 -0.22 1.93 -13.06
N GLY A 209 -0.66 0.67 -12.97
CA GLY A 209 0.15 -0.42 -12.41
C GLY A 209 0.11 -0.48 -10.88
N ILE A 210 1.09 -1.15 -10.28
CA ILE A 210 1.11 -1.48 -8.84
C ILE A 210 2.39 -0.99 -8.13
N GLU A 211 3.35 -0.46 -8.87
CA GLU A 211 4.68 -0.10 -8.41
C GLU A 211 4.61 0.93 -7.28
N ALA A 212 3.77 1.95 -7.44
CA ALA A 212 3.57 3.00 -6.44
C ALA A 212 3.00 2.44 -5.13
N VAL A 213 2.01 1.55 -5.21
CA VAL A 213 1.43 0.85 -4.06
C VAL A 213 2.50 0.04 -3.31
N ILE A 214 3.30 -0.73 -4.03
CA ILE A 214 4.35 -1.56 -3.39
C ILE A 214 5.39 -0.68 -2.71
N ALA A 215 5.83 0.40 -3.37
CA ALA A 215 6.74 1.36 -2.77
C ALA A 215 6.13 2.02 -1.52
N ALA A 216 4.85 2.41 -1.56
CA ALA A 216 4.13 2.98 -0.42
C ALA A 216 4.15 2.06 0.82
N VAL A 217 3.93 0.76 0.63
CA VAL A 217 4.01 -0.23 1.73
C VAL A 217 5.41 -0.25 2.34
N THR A 218 6.48 -0.21 1.53
CA THR A 218 7.85 -0.17 2.07
C THR A 218 8.18 1.12 2.81
N LEU A 219 7.52 2.23 2.47
CA LEU A 219 7.59 3.51 3.19
C LEU A 219 6.72 3.53 4.46
N GLY A 220 5.99 2.45 4.73
CA GLY A 220 5.22 2.22 5.93
C GLY A 220 3.75 2.62 5.84
N ALA A 221 3.16 2.64 4.64
CA ALA A 221 1.71 2.74 4.48
C ALA A 221 1.01 1.52 5.09
N GLU A 222 0.05 1.77 5.97
CA GLU A 222 -0.73 0.73 6.69
C GLU A 222 -2.07 0.44 6.01
N ILE A 223 -2.52 1.34 5.13
CA ILE A 223 -3.74 1.21 4.34
C ILE A 223 -3.39 1.51 2.90
N ILE A 224 -3.86 0.69 1.97
CA ILE A 224 -3.75 0.90 0.53
C ILE A 224 -5.15 0.97 -0.05
N GLU A 225 -5.42 1.99 -0.85
CA GLU A 225 -6.62 2.12 -1.66
C GLU A 225 -6.23 2.26 -3.13
N LYS A 226 -6.88 1.49 -3.99
CA LYS A 226 -6.60 1.47 -5.44
C LYS A 226 -7.91 1.26 -6.20
N HIS A 227 -8.13 2.07 -7.23
CA HIS A 227 -9.27 1.89 -8.12
C HIS A 227 -9.22 0.54 -8.84
N PHE A 228 -10.40 -0.06 -9.03
CA PHE A 228 -10.56 -1.40 -9.58
C PHE A 228 -11.80 -1.47 -10.49
N THR A 229 -11.68 -2.23 -11.59
CA THR A 229 -12.74 -2.45 -12.58
C THR A 229 -12.80 -3.91 -13.01
N LEU A 230 -13.94 -4.36 -13.53
CA LEU A 230 -14.05 -5.67 -14.20
C LEU A 230 -13.34 -5.68 -15.55
N ASP A 231 -13.38 -4.56 -16.26
CA ASP A 231 -12.79 -4.37 -17.57
C ASP A 231 -12.38 -2.90 -17.74
N LYS A 232 -11.15 -2.67 -18.19
CA LYS A 232 -10.59 -1.33 -18.41
C LYS A 232 -11.11 -0.66 -19.69
N SER A 233 -11.73 -1.42 -20.58
CA SER A 233 -12.29 -0.93 -21.85
C SER A 233 -13.71 -0.37 -21.70
N MET A 234 -14.35 -0.57 -20.55
CA MET A 234 -15.68 -0.03 -20.25
C MET A 234 -15.69 1.51 -20.28
N LYS A 235 -16.83 2.08 -20.66
CA LYS A 235 -17.05 3.54 -20.63
C LYS A 235 -17.17 4.01 -19.19
N GLY A 236 -16.50 5.10 -18.85
CA GLY A 236 -16.53 5.70 -17.51
C GLY A 236 -15.23 6.45 -17.22
N PRO A 237 -15.24 7.35 -16.24
CA PRO A 237 -14.10 8.24 -15.98
C PRO A 237 -12.88 7.52 -15.40
N ASP A 238 -13.10 6.45 -14.61
CA ASP A 238 -12.04 5.90 -13.74
C ASP A 238 -11.47 4.55 -14.24
N HIS A 239 -12.10 3.90 -15.22
CA HIS A 239 -11.70 2.57 -15.69
C HIS A 239 -10.23 2.50 -16.15
N LYS A 240 -9.71 3.57 -16.76
CA LYS A 240 -8.32 3.61 -17.27
C LYS A 240 -7.26 3.65 -16.18
N ALA A 241 -7.56 4.30 -15.05
CA ALA A 241 -6.68 4.34 -13.88
C ALA A 241 -6.85 3.12 -12.96
N SER A 242 -7.89 2.32 -13.19
CA SER A 242 -8.23 1.16 -12.39
C SER A 242 -7.37 -0.06 -12.73
N LEU A 243 -7.21 -0.95 -11.75
CA LEU A 243 -6.72 -2.31 -11.97
C LEU A 243 -7.84 -3.21 -12.47
N ASP A 244 -7.53 -4.20 -13.29
CA ASP A 244 -8.42 -5.32 -13.59
C ASP A 244 -8.35 -6.42 -12.48
N PRO A 245 -9.16 -7.50 -12.55
CA PRO A 245 -9.17 -8.52 -11.50
C PRO A 245 -7.85 -9.26 -11.29
N ASP A 246 -7.10 -9.50 -12.36
CA ASP A 246 -5.83 -10.24 -12.29
C ASP A 246 -4.72 -9.35 -11.74
N GLU A 247 -4.69 -8.08 -12.14
CA GLU A 247 -3.79 -7.07 -11.58
C GLU A 247 -4.09 -6.78 -10.11
N LEU A 248 -5.37 -6.70 -9.71
CA LEU A 248 -5.75 -6.51 -8.31
C LEU A 248 -5.25 -7.68 -7.45
N LYS A 249 -5.43 -8.91 -7.92
CA LYS A 249 -4.89 -10.11 -7.25
C LYS A 249 -3.35 -10.07 -7.20
N GLY A 250 -2.72 -9.65 -8.30
CA GLY A 250 -1.28 -9.44 -8.38
C GLY A 250 -0.77 -8.44 -7.34
N MET A 251 -1.48 -7.32 -7.16
CA MET A 251 -1.21 -6.30 -6.15
C MET A 251 -1.27 -6.90 -4.74
N VAL A 252 -2.33 -7.63 -4.40
CA VAL A 252 -2.47 -8.29 -3.09
C VAL A 252 -1.31 -9.26 -2.84
N CYS A 253 -1.01 -10.14 -3.81
CA CYS A 253 0.11 -11.07 -3.70
C CYS A 253 1.45 -10.36 -3.49
N ALA A 254 1.70 -9.29 -4.23
CA ALA A 254 2.93 -8.50 -4.13
C ALA A 254 3.05 -7.82 -2.76
N ILE A 255 1.98 -7.19 -2.25
CA ILE A 255 1.96 -6.59 -0.90
C ILE A 255 2.28 -7.66 0.15
N ARG A 256 1.61 -8.82 0.12
CA ARG A 256 1.84 -9.90 1.11
C ARG A 256 3.25 -10.50 1.03
N ASN A 257 3.86 -10.54 -0.15
CA ASN A 257 5.25 -10.97 -0.30
C ASN A 257 6.23 -9.94 0.28
N ILE A 258 5.99 -8.65 0.06
CA ILE A 258 6.85 -7.57 0.55
C ILE A 258 6.76 -7.44 2.07
N GLU A 259 5.59 -7.57 2.67
CA GLU A 259 5.42 -7.62 4.13
C GLU A 259 6.30 -8.71 4.77
N LYS A 260 6.37 -9.90 4.15
CA LYS A 260 7.25 -11.00 4.59
C LYS A 260 8.73 -10.66 4.37
N ALA A 261 9.06 -10.04 3.24
CA ALA A 261 10.44 -9.73 2.84
C ALA A 261 11.06 -8.58 3.64
N LEU A 262 10.27 -7.62 4.14
CA LEU A 262 10.75 -6.48 4.95
C LEU A 262 11.46 -6.95 6.24
N GLY A 263 11.05 -8.09 6.80
CA GLY A 263 11.69 -8.70 7.96
C GLY A 263 11.63 -7.83 9.23
N ASN A 264 12.69 -7.90 10.04
CA ASN A 264 12.75 -7.22 11.35
C ASN A 264 13.81 -6.10 11.43
N GLY A 265 14.44 -5.75 10.30
CA GLY A 265 15.48 -4.72 10.21
C GLY A 265 16.85 -5.10 10.79
N LYS A 266 17.02 -6.28 11.42
CA LYS A 266 18.33 -6.72 11.95
C LYS A 266 19.18 -7.32 10.82
N LYS A 267 20.32 -6.69 10.50
CA LYS A 267 21.24 -7.22 9.49
C LYS A 267 22.01 -8.44 10.03
N GLY A 268 21.75 -9.59 9.43
CA GLY A 268 22.49 -10.83 9.68
C GLY A 268 22.17 -11.87 8.60
N PRO A 269 22.92 -12.99 8.54
CA PRO A 269 22.59 -14.09 7.66
C PRO A 269 21.34 -14.82 8.16
N GLY A 270 20.46 -15.20 7.25
CA GLY A 270 19.36 -16.10 7.55
C GLY A 270 19.82 -17.54 7.85
N PRO A 271 18.93 -18.42 8.32
CA PRO A 271 19.26 -19.81 8.62
C PRO A 271 19.88 -20.58 7.44
N ALA A 272 19.39 -20.35 6.22
CA ALA A 272 19.95 -20.94 5.00
C ALA A 272 21.37 -20.43 4.72
N GLU A 273 21.61 -19.13 4.91
CA GLU A 273 22.93 -18.53 4.73
C GLU A 273 23.95 -19.01 5.78
N ILE A 274 23.53 -19.25 7.03
CA ILE A 274 24.42 -19.79 8.08
C ILE A 274 24.96 -21.18 7.69
N LYS A 275 24.13 -22.03 7.08
CA LYS A 275 24.56 -23.33 6.57
C LYS A 275 25.56 -23.15 5.42
N ASN A 276 25.20 -22.31 4.44
CA ASN A 276 26.05 -22.05 3.27
C ASN A 276 27.37 -21.39 3.64
N LYS A 277 27.39 -20.57 4.69
CA LYS A 277 28.59 -19.86 5.20
C LYS A 277 29.77 -20.81 5.42
N LYS A 278 29.54 -22.01 5.95
CA LYS A 278 30.60 -23.01 6.17
C LYS A 278 31.18 -23.55 4.85
N ILE A 279 30.37 -23.64 3.80
CA ILE A 279 30.73 -24.22 2.51
C ILE A 279 31.39 -23.17 1.60
N VAL A 280 30.79 -21.98 1.52
CA VAL A 280 31.16 -20.96 0.51
C VAL A 280 32.23 -19.99 0.99
N ARG A 281 32.42 -19.84 2.31
CA ARG A 281 33.56 -19.06 2.82
C ARG A 281 34.84 -19.84 2.62
N LYS A 282 35.95 -19.12 2.69
CA LYS A 282 37.27 -19.69 2.57
C LYS A 282 37.89 -19.87 3.96
N SER A 283 38.81 -20.80 4.03
CA SER A 283 39.78 -20.94 5.10
C SER A 283 41.18 -20.72 4.55
N ILE A 284 42.13 -20.50 5.45
CA ILE A 284 43.54 -20.47 5.10
C ILE A 284 44.01 -21.91 4.85
N VAL A 285 44.63 -22.13 3.69
CA VAL A 285 45.15 -23.43 3.26
C VAL A 285 46.60 -23.30 2.81
N ALA A 286 47.32 -24.40 2.76
CA ALA A 286 48.65 -24.43 2.15
C ALA A 286 48.55 -24.25 0.62
N LEU A 287 49.34 -23.33 0.06
CA LEU A 287 49.44 -23.11 -1.39
C LEU A 287 50.35 -24.15 -2.06
N LYS A 288 51.35 -24.63 -1.32
CA LYS A 288 52.34 -25.61 -1.74
C LYS A 288 52.72 -26.49 -0.54
N ASN A 289 53.63 -27.44 -0.72
CA ASN A 289 54.17 -28.18 0.43
C ASN A 289 54.86 -27.22 1.43
N ILE A 290 54.57 -27.37 2.71
CA ILE A 290 55.18 -26.60 3.82
C ILE A 290 55.75 -27.60 4.82
N LYS A 291 56.99 -27.42 5.26
CA LYS A 291 57.63 -28.34 6.22
C LYS A 291 57.41 -27.92 7.67
N LYS A 292 57.37 -28.89 8.60
CA LYS A 292 57.34 -28.62 10.04
C LYS A 292 58.48 -27.67 10.42
N GLY A 293 58.15 -26.61 11.14
CA GLY A 293 59.09 -25.55 11.56
C GLY A 293 59.25 -24.40 10.56
N GLU A 294 58.81 -24.56 9.30
CA GLU A 294 58.81 -23.48 8.30
C GLU A 294 57.83 -22.36 8.70
N LYS A 295 58.17 -21.11 8.40
CA LYS A 295 57.31 -19.96 8.70
C LYS A 295 56.22 -19.80 7.64
N PHE A 296 54.97 -19.60 8.06
CA PHE A 296 53.90 -19.22 7.15
C PHE A 296 54.14 -17.83 6.54
N SER A 297 53.91 -17.70 5.23
CA SER A 297 54.09 -16.48 4.45
C SER A 297 53.11 -16.42 3.29
N GLN A 298 52.96 -15.25 2.67
CA GLN A 298 52.13 -15.08 1.47
C GLN A 298 52.55 -15.96 0.29
N PHE A 299 53.76 -16.52 0.32
CA PHE A 299 54.30 -17.38 -0.75
C PHE A 299 54.04 -18.87 -0.53
N ASN A 300 53.55 -19.28 0.65
CA ASN A 300 53.33 -20.69 0.97
C ASN A 300 51.93 -21.02 1.50
N ILE A 301 51.12 -20.03 1.91
CA ILE A 301 49.70 -20.20 2.20
C ILE A 301 48.82 -19.38 1.25
N THR A 302 47.55 -19.74 1.16
CA THR A 302 46.52 -19.02 0.39
C THR A 302 45.15 -19.21 1.04
N THR A 303 44.07 -18.73 0.39
CA THR A 303 42.70 -18.92 0.88
C THR A 303 41.86 -19.68 -0.14
N LYS A 304 41.27 -20.81 0.29
CA LYS A 304 40.36 -21.63 -0.52
C LYS A 304 39.17 -22.09 0.31
N ARG A 305 38.09 -22.49 -0.36
CA ARG A 305 36.92 -23.10 0.28
C ARG A 305 37.26 -24.53 0.74
N PRO A 306 36.55 -25.10 1.72
CA PRO A 306 35.46 -24.51 2.51
C PRO A 306 35.96 -23.63 3.66
N GLY A 307 35.04 -22.99 4.39
CA GLY A 307 35.29 -22.08 5.50
C GLY A 307 35.29 -22.77 6.85
N THR A 308 35.83 -24.00 6.92
CA THR A 308 35.81 -24.88 8.09
C THR A 308 37.14 -24.95 8.85
N GLY A 309 38.23 -24.44 8.27
CA GLY A 309 39.51 -24.22 8.94
C GLY A 309 39.69 -22.78 9.41
N ILE A 310 40.94 -22.38 9.69
CA ILE A 310 41.26 -21.02 10.17
C ILE A 310 40.71 -19.97 9.22
N SER A 311 39.98 -18.99 9.79
CA SER A 311 39.39 -17.89 9.03
C SER A 311 40.48 -17.03 8.38
N PRO A 312 40.33 -16.59 7.13
CA PRO A 312 41.22 -15.62 6.50
C PRO A 312 41.37 -14.29 7.26
N VAL A 313 40.47 -13.97 8.19
CA VAL A 313 40.63 -12.83 9.10
C VAL A 313 41.91 -12.96 9.94
N GLU A 314 42.34 -14.18 10.23
CA GLU A 314 43.56 -14.47 11.00
C GLU A 314 44.85 -14.40 10.15
N TRP A 315 44.77 -13.94 8.90
CA TRP A 315 45.89 -13.98 7.96
C TRP A 315 47.17 -13.36 8.53
N HIS A 316 47.08 -12.13 9.05
CA HIS A 316 48.23 -11.44 9.63
C HIS A 316 48.72 -12.09 10.93
N ASN A 317 47.80 -12.62 11.75
CA ASN A 317 48.13 -13.35 12.98
C ASN A 317 48.85 -14.67 12.71
N LEU A 318 48.73 -15.20 11.50
CA LEU A 318 49.37 -16.44 11.06
C LEU A 318 50.75 -16.19 10.45
N MET A 319 50.99 -15.02 9.85
CA MET A 319 52.27 -14.68 9.23
C MET A 319 53.45 -14.81 10.19
N GLY A 320 54.51 -15.48 9.75
CA GLY A 320 55.72 -15.67 10.53
C GLY A 320 55.65 -16.78 11.60
N LYS A 321 54.46 -17.31 11.92
CA LYS A 321 54.32 -18.49 12.80
C LYS A 321 54.88 -19.74 12.11
N LYS A 322 55.40 -20.66 12.92
CA LYS A 322 55.99 -21.91 12.42
C LYS A 322 54.93 -23.01 12.27
N ALA A 323 55.00 -23.76 11.18
CA ALA A 323 54.16 -24.92 10.94
C ALA A 323 54.41 -26.02 11.98
N ILE A 324 53.35 -26.51 12.64
CA ILE A 324 53.44 -27.56 13.67
C ILE A 324 53.67 -28.97 13.09
N ARG A 325 53.38 -29.14 11.81
CA ARG A 325 53.53 -30.37 11.03
C ARG A 325 53.82 -30.04 9.57
N ASP A 326 54.10 -31.05 8.76
CA ASP A 326 54.11 -30.92 7.31
C ASP A 326 52.68 -30.70 6.78
N PHE A 327 52.53 -29.84 5.78
CA PHE A 327 51.28 -29.59 5.04
C PHE A 327 51.49 -29.83 3.55
N LYS A 328 50.51 -30.48 2.90
CA LYS A 328 50.42 -30.61 1.44
C LYS A 328 49.58 -29.46 0.86
N PRO A 329 49.71 -29.15 -0.46
CA PRO A 329 48.80 -28.20 -1.10
C PRO A 329 47.34 -28.51 -0.76
N ASP A 330 46.59 -27.46 -0.45
CA ASP A 330 45.16 -27.47 -0.08
C ASP A 330 44.82 -28.04 1.30
N ASP A 331 45.80 -28.52 2.07
CA ASP A 331 45.57 -28.80 3.49
C ASP A 331 45.12 -27.52 4.21
N LEU A 332 44.07 -27.64 5.04
CA LEU A 332 43.67 -26.60 5.98
C LEU A 332 44.84 -26.32 6.94
N ILE A 333 45.20 -25.05 7.10
CA ILE A 333 46.20 -24.68 8.09
C ILE A 333 45.60 -24.85 9.50
N THR A 334 46.39 -25.47 10.37
CA THR A 334 46.12 -25.66 11.80
C THR A 334 47.31 -25.15 12.60
N LEU A 335 47.04 -24.51 13.73
CA LEU A 335 48.04 -24.04 14.70
C LEU A 335 48.14 -24.98 15.89
#